data_AF-A0A920G1U5-F1
#
_entry.id   AF-A0A920G1U5-F1
#
_cell.length_a   1.000
_cell.length_b   1.000
_cell.length_c   1.000
_cell.angle_alpha   90.00
_cell.angle_beta   90.00
_cell.angle_gamma   90.00
#
_symmetry.space_group_name_H-M   'P 1'
#
loop_
_entity.id
_entity.type
_entity.pdbx_description
1 polymer ?
#
loop_
_entity_poly.entity_id
_entity_poly.type
_entity_poly.pdbx_seq_one_letter_code
_entity_poly.pdbx_strand_id
1 'polypeptide(L)'
;MPRVKRGVTAHRRHKKILKKAKGYYGARSRVFRVAKQAVTKAGQYAYRDRRQRKRQFRRCGLRASMLNPRQWFDVQPTDKRPQAG
;
A
#
# COMPACT_ATOMS: atom_id res chain seq x y z
N MET A 1 22.83 -46.66 -7.48
CA MET A 1 22.82 -45.17 -7.51
C MET A 1 22.84 -44.64 -6.07
N PRO A 2 23.68 -43.66 -5.71
CA PRO A 2 23.78 -43.16 -4.34
C PRO A 2 22.62 -42.22 -3.95
N ARG A 3 22.06 -42.38 -2.74
CA ARG A 3 20.96 -41.55 -2.20
C ARG A 3 21.49 -40.27 -1.55
N VAL A 4 21.20 -39.11 -2.14
CA VAL A 4 21.55 -37.80 -1.56
C VAL A 4 20.60 -37.43 -0.41
N LYS A 5 21.11 -37.35 0.81
CA LYS A 5 20.34 -36.94 2.00
C LYS A 5 20.10 -35.42 1.99
N ARG A 6 18.90 -34.99 2.41
CA ARG A 6 18.47 -33.56 2.40
C ARG A 6 19.17 -32.69 3.47
N GLY A 7 19.74 -33.31 4.52
CA GLY A 7 20.62 -32.67 5.50
C GLY A 7 20.19 -31.26 5.95
N VAL A 8 21.18 -30.38 6.09
CA VAL A 8 21.03 -28.98 6.55
C VAL A 8 20.32 -28.05 5.55
N THR A 9 20.18 -28.45 4.28
CA THR A 9 19.64 -27.59 3.22
C THR A 9 18.17 -27.24 3.44
N ALA A 10 17.37 -28.18 3.95
CA ALA A 10 15.96 -27.97 4.26
C ALA A 10 15.78 -26.93 5.38
N HIS A 11 16.57 -27.04 6.45
CA HIS A 11 16.54 -26.09 7.58
C HIS A 11 16.92 -24.68 7.15
N ARG A 12 17.97 -24.53 6.33
CA ARG A 12 18.38 -23.23 5.80
C ARG A 12 17.28 -22.60 4.94
N ARG A 13 16.57 -23.39 4.12
CA ARG A 13 15.43 -22.89 3.32
C ARG A 13 14.28 -22.41 4.21
N HIS A 14 13.96 -23.12 5.28
CA HIS A 14 12.91 -22.71 6.22
C HIS A 14 13.25 -21.38 6.91
N LYS A 15 14.49 -21.26 7.42
CA LYS A 15 14.97 -20.01 8.03
C LYS A 15 14.95 -18.82 7.06
N LYS A 16 15.25 -19.02 5.77
CA LYS A 16 15.17 -17.95 4.76
C LYS A 16 13.75 -17.39 4.62
N ILE A 17 12.73 -18.24 4.60
CA ILE A 17 11.33 -17.79 4.49
C ILE A 17 10.86 -17.12 5.78
N LEU A 18 11.20 -17.70 6.95
CA LEU A 18 10.86 -17.08 8.23
C LEU A 18 11.55 -15.72 8.42
N LYS A 19 12.78 -15.54 7.91
CA LYS A 19 13.45 -14.24 7.90
C LYS A 19 12.70 -13.20 7.05
N LYS A 20 12.14 -13.61 5.91
CA LYS A 20 11.28 -12.74 5.06
C LYS A 20 9.92 -12.46 5.70
N ALA A 21 9.46 -13.36 6.57
CA ALA A 21 8.17 -13.27 7.25
C ALA A 21 8.22 -12.54 8.60
N LYS A 22 9.38 -11.97 8.96
CA LYS A 22 9.52 -11.16 10.18
C LYS A 22 8.58 -9.97 10.13
N GLY A 23 7.88 -9.71 11.23
CA GLY A 23 6.90 -8.63 11.35
C GLY A 23 5.47 -9.02 10.95
N TYR A 24 5.23 -10.22 10.39
CA TYR A 24 3.84 -10.67 10.22
C TYR A 24 3.19 -11.08 11.55
N TYR A 25 1.90 -10.80 11.67
CA TYR A 25 1.11 -11.08 12.86
C TYR A 25 0.87 -12.58 13.09
N GLY A 26 1.02 -13.03 14.34
CA GLY A 26 0.66 -14.37 14.80
C GLY A 26 1.36 -15.52 14.06
N ALA A 27 0.58 -16.53 13.65
CA ALA A 27 1.10 -17.74 13.00
C ALA A 27 1.85 -17.48 11.69
N ARG A 28 1.66 -16.32 11.05
CA ARG A 28 2.31 -15.94 9.79
C ARG A 28 3.80 -15.66 9.93
N SER A 29 4.31 -15.41 11.14
CA SER A 29 5.75 -15.24 11.42
C SER A 29 6.41 -16.46 12.08
N ARG A 30 5.61 -17.38 12.65
CA ARG A 30 6.10 -18.55 13.40
C ARG A 30 6.00 -19.87 12.63
N VAL A 31 4.93 -20.08 11.86
CA VAL A 31 4.66 -21.36 11.19
C VAL A 31 5.09 -21.30 9.72
N PHE A 32 6.04 -22.16 9.32
CA PHE A 32 6.63 -22.14 7.97
C PHE A 32 5.60 -22.21 6.83
N ARG A 33 4.60 -23.08 6.94
CA ARG A 33 3.57 -23.26 5.89
C ARG A 33 2.76 -21.98 5.68
N VAL A 34 2.33 -21.36 6.77
CA VAL A 34 1.57 -20.12 6.78
C VAL A 34 2.44 -18.94 6.33
N ALA A 35 3.68 -18.87 6.82
CA ALA A 35 4.65 -17.86 6.42
C ALA A 35 4.93 -17.89 4.91
N LYS A 36 5.11 -19.08 4.33
CA LYS A 36 5.31 -19.25 2.88
C LYS A 36 4.13 -18.69 2.10
N GLN A 37 2.89 -19.02 2.50
CA GLN A 37 1.69 -18.51 1.84
C GLN A 37 1.58 -16.97 1.94
N ALA A 38 1.86 -16.42 3.12
CA ALA A 38 1.83 -14.98 3.35
C ALA A 38 2.88 -14.23 2.51
N VAL A 39 4.12 -14.72 2.48
CA VAL A 39 5.21 -14.11 1.68
C VAL A 39 4.90 -14.15 0.18
N THR A 40 4.31 -15.25 -0.32
CA THR A 40 3.92 -15.34 -1.74
C THR A 40 2.84 -14.32 -2.08
N LYS A 41 1.79 -14.21 -1.27
CA LYS A 41 0.72 -13.22 -1.47
C LYS A 41 1.24 -11.78 -1.39
N ALA A 42 2.12 -11.50 -0.43
CA ALA A 42 2.77 -10.19 -0.31
C ALA A 42 3.62 -9.83 -1.53
N GLY A 43 4.31 -10.81 -2.13
CA GLY A 43 5.05 -10.62 -3.37
C GLY A 43 4.15 -10.25 -4.55
N GLN A 44 2.98 -10.88 -4.67
CA GLN A 44 1.99 -10.56 -5.69
C GLN A 44 1.44 -9.13 -5.51
N TYR A 45 1.09 -8.75 -4.27
CA TYR A 45 0.63 -7.40 -3.97
C TYR A 45 1.72 -6.36 -4.25
N ALA A 46 2.97 -6.60 -3.86
CA ALA A 46 4.07 -5.69 -4.16
C ALA A 46 4.27 -5.46 -5.67
N TYR A 47 4.06 -6.48 -6.50
CA TYR A 47 4.09 -6.31 -7.96
C TYR A 47 2.93 -5.44 -8.45
N ARG A 48 1.70 -5.73 -7.98
CA ARG A 48 0.50 -4.94 -8.31
C ARG A 48 0.65 -3.47 -7.89
N ASP A 49 1.08 -3.23 -6.67
CA ASP A 49 1.17 -1.90 -6.06
C ASP A 49 2.25 -1.04 -6.74
N ARG A 50 3.36 -1.64 -7.20
CA ARG A 50 4.35 -0.91 -8.02
C ARG A 50 3.74 -0.34 -9.30
N ARG A 51 2.82 -1.07 -9.94
CA ARG A 51 2.09 -0.60 -11.12
C ARG A 51 1.02 0.44 -10.74
N GLN A 52 0.31 0.22 -9.64
CA GLN A 52 -0.75 1.12 -9.16
C GLN A 52 -0.19 2.46 -8.66
N ARG A 53 0.95 2.46 -7.98
CA ARG A 53 1.61 3.66 -7.44
C ARG A 53 1.89 4.70 -8.54
N LYS A 54 2.33 4.26 -9.73
CA LYS A 54 2.50 5.14 -10.90
C LYS A 54 1.19 5.83 -11.33
N ARG A 55 0.05 5.13 -11.21
CA ARG A 55 -1.28 5.70 -11.51
C ARG A 55 -1.76 6.63 -10.39
N GLN A 56 -1.52 6.27 -9.13
CA GLN A 56 -1.88 7.07 -7.97
C GLN A 56 -1.17 8.43 -7.98
N PHE A 57 0.13 8.47 -8.31
CA PHE A 57 0.86 9.73 -8.43
C PHE A 57 0.29 10.64 -9.55
N ARG A 58 -0.08 10.07 -10.70
CA ARG A 58 -0.74 10.83 -11.79
C ARG A 58 -2.11 11.38 -11.38
N ARG A 59 -2.92 10.56 -10.71
CA ARG A 59 -4.25 10.98 -10.24
C ARG A 59 -4.20 11.99 -9.10
N CYS A 60 -3.24 11.85 -8.19
CA CYS A 60 -3.10 12.73 -7.05
C CYS A 60 -2.69 14.15 -7.48
N GLY A 61 -1.80 14.29 -8.48
CA GLY A 61 -1.48 15.59 -9.06
C GLY A 61 -2.70 16.31 -9.64
N LEU A 62 -3.56 15.58 -10.37
CA LEU A 62 -4.80 16.14 -10.92
C LEU A 62 -5.85 16.45 -9.86
N ARG A 63 -6.03 15.58 -8.86
CA ARG A 63 -7.02 15.82 -7.78
C ARG A 63 -6.59 16.97 -6.87
N ALA A 64 -5.30 17.10 -6.59
CA ALA A 64 -4.76 18.21 -5.80
C ALA A 64 -4.94 19.56 -6.51
N SER A 65 -4.86 19.59 -7.84
CA SER A 65 -5.16 20.81 -8.63
C SER A 65 -6.65 21.05 -8.85
N MET A 66 -7.51 20.03 -8.71
CA MET A 66 -8.98 20.15 -8.85
C MET A 66 -9.70 20.51 -7.54
N LEU A 67 -9.04 20.36 -6.38
CA LEU A 67 -9.55 20.94 -5.14
C LEU A 67 -9.28 22.45 -5.14
N ASN A 68 -10.20 23.19 -5.74
CA ASN A 68 -10.16 24.63 -5.87
C ASN A 68 -10.44 25.28 -4.50
N PRO A 69 -9.52 26.09 -3.91
CA PRO A 69 -9.78 26.86 -2.70
C PRO A 69 -10.58 28.15 -2.96
N ARG A 70 -11.10 28.35 -4.18
CA ARG A 70 -11.50 29.68 -4.68
C ARG A 70 -13.00 29.90 -4.93
N GLN A 71 -13.88 29.09 -4.33
CA GLN A 71 -15.34 29.32 -4.37
C GLN A 71 -15.96 29.65 -3.00
N TRP A 72 -15.15 29.90 -1.98
CA TRP A 72 -15.63 30.32 -0.64
C TRP A 72 -15.58 31.83 -0.39
N PHE A 73 -15.20 32.63 -1.40
CA PHE A 73 -14.91 34.06 -1.23
C PHE A 73 -15.70 34.97 -2.21
N ASP A 74 -16.93 34.62 -2.56
CA ASP A 74 -17.81 35.48 -3.38
C ASP A 74 -19.19 35.68 -2.74
N VAL A 75 -19.21 36.14 -1.48
CA VAL A 75 -20.34 36.88 -0.94
C VAL A 75 -19.79 38.09 -0.19
N GLN A 76 -19.48 39.16 -0.92
CA GLN A 76 -19.94 40.54 -0.65
C GLN A 76 -19.69 41.38 -1.91
N PRO A 77 -20.70 42.13 -2.38
CA PRO A 77 -20.44 43.56 -2.53
C PRO A 77 -21.57 44.42 -1.97
N THR A 78 -21.14 45.49 -1.30
CA THR A 78 -21.89 46.63 -0.78
C THR A 78 -22.69 47.39 -1.85
N ASP A 79 -23.74 48.07 -1.35
CA ASP A 79 -24.45 49.24 -1.92
C ASP A 79 -25.38 49.05 -3.14
N LYS A 80 -26.70 49.24 -2.93
CA LYS A 80 -27.47 50.48 -3.24
C LYS A 80 -28.99 50.23 -3.07
N ARG A 81 -29.68 50.98 -2.19
CA ARG A 81 -30.80 51.91 -2.51
C ARG A 81 -31.61 52.31 -1.26
N PRO A 82 -31.79 53.62 -0.99
CA PRO A 82 -32.72 54.12 0.01
C PRO A 82 -34.14 54.19 -0.57
N GLN A 83 -35.14 53.73 0.17
CA GLN A 83 -36.55 54.09 -0.04
C GLN A 83 -37.14 54.35 1.35
N ALA A 84 -37.24 55.62 1.72
CA ALA A 84 -38.45 56.44 1.57
C ALA A 84 -39.45 56.14 2.71
N GLY A 85 -39.45 57.03 3.69
CA GLY A 85 -40.45 57.18 4.75
C GLY A 85 -40.85 58.65 4.81
#